data_AF-A0A1J3J4P5-F1
#
_entry.id   AF-A0A1J3J4P5-F1
#
_cell.length_a   1.000
_cell.length_b   1.000
_cell.length_c   1.000
_cell.angle_alpha   90.00
_cell.angle_beta   90.00
_cell.angle_gamma   90.00
#
_symmetry.space_group_name_H-M   'P 1'
#
loop_
_entity.id
_entity.type
_entity.pdbx_description
1 polymer ?
#
loop_
_entity_poly.entity_id
_entity_poly.type
_entity_poly.pdbx_seq_one_letter_code
_entity_poly.pdbx_strand_id
1 'polypeptide(L)'
;PFSEMIALRGLIPLYISVNQRLPFFDNTMDMIHTSGLMDGWIDLLLMDFVLYDWDRVLRPGGLLWIDRFFCKKKDLDDYMYMFLQFRYKKQK
;
A
#
# COMPACT_ATOMS: atom_id res chain seq x y z
N PRO A 1 -19.08 -6.49 -4.44
CA PRO A 1 -19.38 -7.90 -4.06
C PRO A 1 -18.42 -8.49 -3.01
N PHE A 2 -17.16 -8.04 -2.91
CA PHE A 2 -16.19 -8.61 -1.98
C PHE A 2 -16.16 -7.96 -0.58
N SER A 3 -16.78 -6.79 -0.41
CA SER A 3 -16.75 -6.03 0.85
C SER A 3 -17.32 -6.80 2.03
N GLU A 4 -18.45 -7.49 1.85
CA GLU A 4 -19.07 -8.30 2.91
C GLU A 4 -18.17 -9.46 3.33
N MET A 5 -17.55 -10.14 2.37
CA MET A 5 -16.60 -11.24 2.62
C MET A 5 -15.33 -10.76 3.34
N ILE A 6 -14.88 -9.53 3.08
CA ILE A 6 -13.75 -8.89 3.75
C ILE A 6 -14.14 -8.51 5.18
N ALA A 7 -15.30 -7.87 5.35
CA ALA A 7 -15.82 -7.46 6.64
C ALA A 7 -16.06 -8.64 7.59
N LEU A 8 -16.59 -9.76 7.07
CA LEU A 8 -16.79 -11.00 7.83
C LEU A 8 -15.48 -11.61 8.36
N ARG A 9 -14.32 -11.21 7.83
CA ARG A 9 -12.99 -11.61 8.33
C ARG A 9 -12.36 -10.58 9.29
N GLY A 10 -13.14 -9.58 9.72
CA GLY A 10 -12.65 -8.51 10.61
C GLY A 10 -11.75 -7.49 9.91
N LEU A 11 -11.75 -7.46 8.58
CA LEU A 11 -11.01 -6.47 7.79
C LEU A 11 -11.93 -5.32 7.38
N ILE A 12 -11.36 -4.14 7.15
CA ILE A 12 -12.11 -2.96 6.72
C ILE A 12 -11.98 -2.81 5.20
N PRO A 13 -13.04 -3.07 4.41
CA PRO A 13 -12.99 -2.84 2.97
C PRO A 13 -13.00 -1.34 2.68
N LEU A 14 -12.07 -0.88 1.85
CA LEU A 14 -11.96 0.52 1.44
C LEU A 14 -11.95 0.64 -0.07
N TYR A 15 -12.77 1.55 -0.57
CA TYR A 15 -12.82 1.91 -1.99
C TYR A 15 -12.39 3.36 -2.12
N ILE A 16 -11.09 3.56 -2.28
CA ILE A 16 -10.47 4.88 -2.36
C ILE A 16 -9.46 4.91 -3.50
N SER A 17 -9.36 6.06 -4.17
CA SER A 17 -8.35 6.29 -5.20
C SER A 17 -6.96 6.42 -4.56
N VAL A 18 -5.93 5.90 -5.23
CA VAL A 18 -4.53 5.93 -4.76
C VAL A 18 -4.03 7.34 -4.43
N ASN A 19 -4.55 8.36 -5.13
CA ASN A 19 -4.17 9.76 -4.94
C ASN A 19 -4.86 10.43 -3.74
N GLN A 20 -5.68 9.71 -2.96
CA GLN A 20 -6.35 10.23 -1.78
C GLN A 20 -5.70 9.67 -0.51
N ARG A 21 -5.69 10.50 0.53
CA ARG A 21 -5.22 10.11 1.85
C ARG A 21 -6.18 9.10 2.50
N LEU A 22 -5.64 8.09 3.16
CA LEU A 22 -6.38 7.14 3.96
C LEU A 22 -7.06 7.85 5.15
N PRO A 23 -8.35 7.57 5.41
CA PRO A 23 -9.15 8.23 6.44
C PRO A 23 -8.88 7.65 7.84
N PHE A 24 -7.61 7.43 8.19
CA PHE A 24 -7.18 6.90 9.48
C PHE A 24 -6.13 7.80 10.13
N PHE A 25 -6.07 7.73 11.46
CA PHE A 25 -4.99 8.31 12.23
C PHE A 25 -3.69 7.55 12.03
N ASP A 26 -2.61 8.15 12.51
CA ASP A 26 -1.28 7.57 12.42
C ASP A 26 -1.22 6.30 13.31
N ASN A 27 -0.43 5.31 12.89
CA ASN A 27 -0.19 4.06 13.63
C ASN A 27 -1.46 3.29 14.05
N THR A 28 -2.53 3.37 13.26
CA THR A 28 -3.83 2.76 13.60
C THR A 28 -3.98 1.35 13.03
N MET A 29 -3.37 1.08 11.87
CA MET A 29 -3.60 -0.16 11.14
C MET A 29 -2.46 -1.15 11.30
N ASP A 30 -2.81 -2.42 11.43
CA ASP A 30 -1.86 -3.52 11.56
C ASP A 30 -1.38 -4.02 10.20
N MET A 31 -2.23 -3.89 9.19
CA MET A 31 -1.97 -4.33 7.83
C MET A 31 -2.74 -3.49 6.82
N ILE A 32 -2.09 -3.19 5.69
CA ILE A 32 -2.72 -2.65 4.49
C ILE A 32 -2.58 -3.71 3.40
N HIS A 33 -3.71 -4.15 2.84
CA HIS A 33 -3.76 -5.07 1.72
C HIS A 33 -4.32 -4.39 0.50
N THR A 34 -3.61 -4.46 -0.63
CA THR A 34 -4.07 -3.89 -1.89
C THR A 34 -4.35 -4.95 -2.93
N SER A 35 -5.59 -4.94 -3.44
CA SER A 35 -6.02 -5.83 -4.51
C SER A 35 -6.09 -5.07 -5.83
N GLY A 36 -5.11 -5.31 -6.71
CA GLY A 36 -5.13 -4.80 -8.09
C GLY A 36 -5.03 -3.27 -8.25
N LEU A 37 -4.42 -2.58 -7.28
CA LEU A 37 -4.40 -1.12 -7.20
C LEU A 37 -3.25 -0.46 -7.95
N MET A 38 -2.11 -1.14 -8.07
CA MET A 38 -0.91 -0.55 -8.66
C MET A 38 -0.83 -0.88 -10.14
N ASP A 39 -1.66 -0.22 -10.95
CA ASP A 39 -1.56 -0.23 -12.41
C ASP A 39 -0.41 0.68 -12.86
N GLY A 40 0.21 0.40 -14.01
CA GLY A 40 1.48 1.01 -14.46
C GLY A 40 1.45 2.50 -14.81
N TRP A 41 0.40 3.21 -14.39
CA TRP A 41 0.19 4.65 -14.55
C TRP A 41 0.67 5.45 -13.34
N ILE A 42 0.90 4.81 -12.19
CA ILE A 42 1.46 5.48 -11.02
C ILE A 42 2.91 5.82 -11.37
N ASP A 43 3.29 7.09 -11.26
CA ASP A 43 4.66 7.53 -11.38
C ASP A 43 5.37 7.47 -10.01
N LEU A 44 6.69 7.63 -10.02
CA LEU A 44 7.49 7.61 -8.80
C LEU A 44 7.04 8.70 -7.82
N LEU A 45 6.72 9.90 -8.31
CA LEU A 45 6.30 11.01 -7.45
C LEU A 45 5.00 10.69 -6.69
N LEU A 46 3.98 10.16 -7.38
CA LEU A 46 2.74 9.75 -6.72
C LEU A 46 2.99 8.60 -5.75
N MET A 47 3.87 7.65 -6.11
CA MET A 47 4.23 6.54 -5.22
C MET A 47 4.83 7.02 -3.90
N ASP A 48 5.68 8.04 -3.90
CA ASP A 48 6.25 8.61 -2.67
C ASP A 48 5.15 9.10 -1.71
N PHE A 49 4.15 9.81 -2.23
CA PHE A 49 3.03 10.28 -1.41
C PHE A 49 2.16 9.13 -0.87
N VAL A 50 1.95 8.11 -1.70
CA VAL A 50 1.18 6.91 -1.34
C VAL A 50 1.88 6.15 -0.23
N LEU A 51 3.17 5.87 -0.40
CA LEU A 51 3.97 5.16 0.60
C LEU A 51 4.07 5.95 1.89
N TYR A 52 4.23 7.28 1.81
CA TYR A 52 4.23 8.13 3.00
C TYR A 52 2.92 8.02 3.79
N ASP A 53 1.77 8.08 3.11
CA ASP A 53 0.49 7.99 3.80
C ASP A 53 0.19 6.58 4.34
N TRP A 54 0.60 5.55 3.62
CA TRP A 54 0.46 4.17 4.09
C TRP A 54 1.36 3.87 5.29
N ASP A 55 2.62 4.31 5.24
CA ASP A 55 3.57 4.19 6.34
C ASP A 55 3.10 4.91 7.59
N ARG A 56 2.54 6.12 7.41
CA ARG A 56 1.93 6.88 8.50
C ARG A 56 0.81 6.10 9.20
N VAL A 57 -0.07 5.46 8.43
CA VAL A 57 -1.25 4.76 8.97
C VAL A 57 -0.88 3.42 9.60
N LEU A 58 0.14 2.74 9.07
CA LEU A 58 0.64 1.49 9.62
C LEU A 58 1.32 1.74 10.97
N ARG A 59 1.00 0.91 11.97
CA ARG A 59 1.74 0.91 13.22
C ARG A 59 3.18 0.43 13.00
N PRO A 60 4.13 0.72 13.90
CA PRO A 60 5.48 0.18 13.81
C PRO A 60 5.44 -1.36 13.76
N GLY A 61 6.05 -1.94 12.72
CA GLY A 61 6.02 -3.38 12.46
C GLY A 61 4.74 -3.89 11.79
N GLY A 62 3.87 -3.00 11.31
CA GLY A 62 2.71 -3.34 10.49
C GLY A 62 3.11 -3.93 9.13
N LEU A 63 2.16 -4.62 8.49
CA LEU A 63 2.40 -5.34 7.25
C LEU A 63 1.81 -4.59 6.04
N LEU A 64 2.66 -4.28 5.08
CA LEU A 64 2.21 -3.83 3.76
C LEU A 64 2.17 -5.01 2.79
N TRP A 65 0.96 -5.42 2.37
CA TRP A 65 0.75 -6.51 1.44
C TRP A 65 0.22 -5.98 0.10
N ILE A 66 1.04 -6.10 -0.94
CA ILE A 66 0.70 -5.72 -2.32
C ILE A 66 0.63 -6.98 -3.18
N ASP A 67 -0.55 -7.34 -3.69
CA ASP A 67 -0.74 -8.57 -4.51
C ASP A 67 -0.11 -8.46 -5.90
N ARG A 68 -0.42 -7.36 -6.59
CA ARG A 68 -0.04 -7.12 -7.99
C ARG A 68 0.52 -5.72 -8.13
N PHE A 69 1.81 -5.65 -8.44
CA PHE A 69 2.53 -4.43 -8.69
C PHE A 69 2.85 -4.35 -10.18
N PHE A 70 2.07 -3.58 -10.94
CA PHE A 70 2.35 -3.35 -12.36
C PHE A 70 3.37 -2.23 -12.49
N CYS A 71 4.61 -2.59 -12.76
CA CYS A 71 5.64 -1.64 -13.16
C CYS A 71 6.36 -2.14 -14.42
N LYS A 72 6.93 -1.21 -15.19
CA LYS A 72 7.88 -1.61 -16.23
C LYS A 72 9.10 -2.20 -15.55
N LYS A 73 9.71 -3.22 -16.14
CA LYS A 73 10.90 -3.88 -15.59
C LYS A 73 12.05 -2.89 -15.32
N LYS A 74 12.17 -1.84 -16.13
CA LYS A 74 13.19 -0.79 -15.96
C LYS A 74 13.00 0.08 -14.71
N ASP A 75 11.77 0.19 -14.20
CA ASP A 75 11.43 1.06 -13.07
C ASP A 75 11.37 0.25 -11.76
N LEU A 76 11.52 -1.08 -11.83
CA LEU A 76 11.40 -1.98 -10.67
C LEU A 76 12.41 -1.63 -9.57
N ASP A 77 13.66 -1.36 -9.95
CA ASP A 77 14.73 -1.03 -8.99
C ASP A 77 14.46 0.29 -8.27
N ASP A 78 13.91 1.29 -8.98
CA ASP A 78 13.51 2.58 -8.39
C ASP A 78 12.39 2.39 -7.36
N TYR A 79 11.37 1.59 -7.69
CA TYR A 79 10.31 1.26 -6.73
C TYR A 79 10.83 0.48 -5.53
N MET A 80 11.72 -0.50 -5.74
CA MET A 80 12.34 -1.23 -4.63
C MET A 80 13.16 -0.30 -3.73
N TYR A 81 13.86 0.67 -4.32
CA TYR A 81 14.59 1.68 -3.58
C TYR A 81 13.65 2.53 -2.71
N MET A 82 12.47 2.92 -3.21
CA MET A 82 11.47 3.65 -2.42
C MET A 82 10.99 2.87 -1.20
N PHE A 83 10.62 1.59 -1.36
CA PHE A 83 10.25 0.75 -0.22
C PHE A 83 11.38 0.66 0.83
N LEU A 84 12.64 0.60 0.38
CA LEU A 84 13.80 0.59 1.27
C LEU A 84 14.02 1.92 2.00
N GLN A 85 13.70 3.08 1.38
CA GLN A 85 13.77 4.38 2.06
C GLN A 85 12.84 4.43 3.28
N PHE A 86 11.65 3.84 3.16
CA PHE A 86 10.70 3.66 4.27
C PHE A 86 11.03 2.47 5.18
N ARG A 87 12.21 1.84 5.01
CA ARG A 87 12.71 0.72 5.81
C ARG A 87 11.83 -0.54 5.75
N TYR A 88 10.99 -0.68 4.72
CA TYR A 88 10.27 -1.92 4.49
C TYR A 88 11.25 -3.04 4.18
N LYS A 89 10.98 -4.22 4.74
CA LYS A 89 11.72 -5.44 4.45
C LYS A 89 10.80 -6.38 3.70
N LYS A 90 11.27 -6.89 2.58
CA LYS A 90 10.55 -7.93 1.85
C LYS A 90 10.44 -9.17 2.74
N GLN A 91 9.21 -9.58 3.03
CA GLN A 91 8.94 -10.84 3.71
C GLN A 91 8.99 -11.99 2.70
N LYS A 92 9.61 -13.11 3.09
CA LYS A 92 9.74 -14.32 2.26
C LYS A 92 8.48 -15.17 2.34
#